data_AF-A0A5B8TDE3-F1
#
_entry.id   AF-A0A5B8TDE3-F1
#
_cell.length_a   1.000
_cell.length_b   1.000
_cell.length_c   1.000
_cell.angle_alpha   90.00
_cell.angle_beta   90.00
_cell.angle_gamma   90.00
#
_symmetry.space_group_name_H-M   'P 1'
#
loop_
_entity.id
_entity.type
_entity.pdbx_description
1 polymer ?
#
loop_
_entity_poly.entity_id
_entity_poly.type
_entity_poly.pdbx_seq_one_letter_code
_entity_poly.pdbx_strand_id
1 'polypeptide(L)'
;MKRKTVQNLILVVLVIILCVIPFFVAKGGSFTGSDDQGTAQIRKNDPSYKVWIHPLWTPPSGEVESFLFTVQGSIGTGIIAYIIGNAHGKRKARQEMQAQKHQE
;
A
#
# COMPACT_ATOMS: atom_id res chain seq x y z
N MET A 1 -14.05 -11.59 -25.00
CA MET A 1 -14.09 -10.90 -23.68
C MET A 1 -14.22 -9.39 -23.89
N LYS A 2 -14.98 -8.66 -23.07
CA LYS A 2 -15.09 -7.18 -23.19
C LYS A 2 -13.69 -6.55 -22.98
N ARG A 3 -13.29 -5.57 -23.80
CA ARG A 3 -11.97 -4.90 -23.73
C ARG A 3 -11.60 -4.45 -22.30
N LYS A 4 -12.57 -3.95 -21.54
CA LYS A 4 -12.39 -3.52 -20.14
C LYS A 4 -12.07 -4.66 -19.18
N THR A 5 -12.65 -5.84 -19.38
CA THR A 5 -12.36 -7.02 -18.55
C THR A 5 -10.94 -7.52 -18.78
N VAL A 6 -10.46 -7.49 -20.03
CA VAL A 6 -9.08 -7.85 -20.36
C VAL A 6 -8.09 -6.85 -19.75
N GLN A 7 -8.39 -5.55 -19.81
CA GLN A 7 -7.56 -4.51 -19.18
C GLN A 7 -7.45 -4.69 -17.65
N ASN A 8 -8.58 -4.92 -16.96
CA ASN A 8 -8.57 -5.15 -15.52
C ASN A 8 -7.79 -6.44 -15.16
N LEU A 9 -7.92 -7.49 -15.97
CA LEU A 9 -7.18 -8.73 -15.76
C LEU A 9 -5.66 -8.50 -15.88
N ILE A 10 -5.22 -7.74 -16.90
CA ILE A 10 -3.81 -7.38 -17.07
C ILE A 10 -3.29 -6.58 -15.87
N LEU A 11 -4.07 -5.59 -15.39
CA LEU A 11 -3.69 -4.80 -14.21
C LEU A 11 -3.54 -5.67 -12.96
N VAL A 12 -4.46 -6.60 -12.71
CA VAL A 12 -4.39 -7.52 -11.57
C VAL A 12 -3.16 -8.43 -11.68
N VAL A 13 -2.91 -8.99 -12.87
CA VAL A 13 -1.72 -9.81 -13.12
C VAL A 13 -0.44 -9.01 -12.86
N LEU A 14 -0.38 -7.76 -13.30
CA LEU A 14 0.78 -6.89 -13.08
C LEU A 14 1.01 -6.61 -11.59
N VAL A 15 -0.04 -6.38 -10.81
CA VAL A 15 0.06 -6.24 -9.35
C VAL A 15 0.56 -7.52 -8.70
N ILE A 16 0.05 -8.69 -9.10
CA ILE A 16 0.52 -9.99 -8.58
C ILE A 16 2.01 -10.17 -8.89
N ILE A 17 2.43 -9.87 -10.13
CA ILE A 17 3.83 -9.93 -10.54
C ILE A 17 4.69 -9.02 -9.65
N LEU A 18 4.27 -7.77 -9.41
CA LEU A 18 5.00 -6.84 -8.53
C LEU A 18 5.13 -7.36 -7.09
N CYS A 19 4.10 -8.03 -6.56
CA CYS A 19 4.15 -8.61 -5.22
C CYS A 19 5.04 -9.87 -5.15
N VAL A 20 5.07 -10.67 -6.21
CA VAL A 20 5.74 -11.98 -6.22
C VAL A 20 7.22 -11.88 -6.61
N ILE A 21 7.60 -10.97 -7.52
CA ILE A 21 8.99 -10.78 -7.97
C ILE A 21 9.99 -10.64 -6.80
N PRO A 22 9.73 -9.80 -5.77
CA PRO A 22 10.68 -9.61 -4.66
C PRO A 22 11.05 -10.91 -3.95
N PHE A 23 10.13 -11.87 -3.82
CA PHE A 23 10.40 -13.16 -3.18
C PHE A 23 11.44 -14.00 -3.93
N PHE A 24 11.56 -13.83 -5.25
CA PHE A 24 12.52 -14.57 -6.08
C PHE A 24 13.84 -13.83 -6.29
N VAL A 25 13.83 -12.49 -6.26
CA VAL A 25 15.02 -11.65 -6.44
C VAL A 25 15.78 -11.49 -5.12
N ALA A 26 15.08 -11.29 -4.01
CA ALA A 26 15.66 -11.09 -2.68
C ALA A 26 15.75 -12.40 -1.89
N LYS A 27 16.25 -13.48 -2.50
CA LYS A 27 16.43 -14.78 -1.81
C LYS A 27 17.34 -14.63 -0.60
N GLY A 28 16.76 -14.61 0.60
CA GLY A 28 17.49 -14.44 1.86
C GLY A 28 17.69 -12.98 2.30
N GLY A 29 17.07 -12.01 1.61
CA GLY A 29 17.03 -10.63 2.11
C GLY A 29 16.14 -10.55 3.35
N SER A 30 16.68 -10.04 4.45
CA SER A 30 15.86 -9.66 5.59
C SER A 30 14.96 -8.51 5.13
N PHE A 31 13.63 -8.72 5.16
CA PHE A 31 12.62 -7.69 4.89
C PHE A 31 12.56 -6.71 6.05
N THR A 32 13.66 -5.99 6.27
CA THR A 32 13.80 -5.00 7.34
C THR A 32 13.21 -3.67 6.90
N GLY A 33 12.93 -2.81 7.87
CA GLY A 33 12.49 -1.46 7.58
C GLY A 33 13.53 -0.67 6.80
N SER A 34 13.07 0.37 6.09
CA SER A 34 13.97 1.33 5.43
C SER A 34 14.87 2.06 6.44
N ASP A 35 14.36 2.28 7.65
CA ASP A 35 15.08 2.96 8.73
C ASP A 35 16.30 2.17 9.22
N ASP A 36 16.20 0.84 9.26
CA ASP A 36 17.33 -0.05 9.60
C ASP A 36 18.45 0.05 8.57
N GLN A 37 18.09 0.03 7.28
CA GLN A 37 19.05 0.13 6.19
C GLN A 37 19.71 1.51 6.14
N GLY A 38 18.94 2.57 6.38
CA GLY A 38 19.45 3.93 6.46
C GLY A 38 20.46 4.09 7.59
N THR A 39 20.13 3.60 8.79
CA THR A 39 21.03 3.65 9.96
C THR A 39 22.32 2.86 9.71
N ALA A 40 22.23 1.70 9.05
CA ALA A 40 23.39 0.89 8.70
C ALA A 40 24.35 1.61 7.74
N GLN A 41 23.83 2.38 6.78
CA GLN A 41 24.65 3.18 5.86
C GLN A 41 25.27 4.39 6.55
N ILE A 42 24.53 5.07 7.43
CA ILE A 42 25.06 6.21 8.19
C ILE A 42 26.26 5.76 9.05
N ARG A 43 26.12 4.64 9.79
CA ARG A 43 27.22 4.10 10.60
C ARG A 43 28.45 3.68 9.79
N LYS A 44 28.27 3.29 8.53
CA LYS A 44 29.38 2.95 7.62
C LYS A 44 30.12 4.19 7.13
N ASN A 45 29.39 5.25 6.79
CA ASN A 45 29.98 6.47 6.21
C ASN A 45 30.50 7.44 7.26
N ASP A 46 29.92 7.46 8.46
CA ASP A 46 30.39 8.27 9.58
C ASP A 46 30.32 7.45 10.89
N PRO A 47 31.42 6.80 11.29
CA PRO A 47 31.50 6.05 12.53
C PRO A 47 31.36 6.92 13.80
N SER A 48 31.57 8.24 13.68
CA SER A 48 31.51 9.18 14.80
C SER A 48 30.10 9.75 15.03
N TYR A 49 29.17 9.45 14.12
CA TYR A 49 27.80 9.94 14.16
C TYR A 49 27.08 9.53 15.45
N LYS A 50 26.57 10.52 16.19
CA LYS A 50 25.73 10.32 17.37
C LYS A 50 24.26 10.47 17.00
N VAL A 51 23.46 9.48 17.40
CA VAL A 51 22.00 9.52 17.26
C VAL A 51 21.45 10.66 18.11
N TRP A 52 20.78 11.62 17.46
CA TRP A 52 20.28 12.85 18.08
C TRP A 52 18.76 12.80 18.39
N ILE A 53 18.04 11.83 17.82
CA ILE A 53 16.64 11.53 18.15
C ILE A 53 16.53 10.06 18.53
N HIS A 54 15.94 9.80 19.69
CA HIS A 54 15.62 8.45 20.14
C HIS A 54 14.10 8.24 20.04
N PRO A 55 13.63 7.05 19.62
CA PRO A 55 12.22 6.74 19.62
C PRO A 55 11.65 6.87 21.05
N LEU A 56 10.56 7.62 21.20
CA LEU A 56 9.86 7.77 22.48
C LEU A 56 9.27 6.44 22.97
N TRP A 57 8.99 5.53 22.03
CA TRP A 57 8.50 4.18 22.30
C TRP A 57 9.00 3.24 21.21
N THR A 58 9.50 2.08 21.62
CA THR A 58 9.89 0.99 20.72
C THR A 58 8.96 -0.19 20.93
N PRO A 59 8.44 -0.80 19.85
CA PRO A 59 7.63 -2.00 19.97
C PRO A 59 8.41 -3.11 20.70
N PRO A 60 7.76 -3.85 21.62
CA PRO A 60 8.43 -4.90 22.39
C PRO A 60 8.84 -6.11 21.55
N SER A 61 8.33 -6.24 20.32
CA SER A 61 8.68 -7.28 19.34
C SER A 61 8.44 -6.78 17.92
N GLY A 62 9.25 -7.24 16.95
CA GLY A 62 9.06 -6.96 15.52
C GLY A 62 7.74 -7.51 14.96
N GLU A 63 7.13 -8.50 15.63
CA GLU A 63 5.78 -8.98 15.29
C GLU A 63 4.71 -7.92 15.59
N VAL A 64 4.85 -7.21 16.72
CA VAL A 64 3.94 -6.13 17.11
C VAL A 64 4.09 -4.94 16.17
N GLU A 65 5.33 -4.64 15.74
CA GLU A 65 5.61 -3.62 14.73
C GLU A 65 4.90 -3.95 13.40
N SER A 66 5.09 -5.17 12.89
CA SER A 66 4.46 -5.65 11.66
C SER A 66 2.93 -5.64 11.74
N PHE A 67 2.38 -6.00 12.90
CA PHE A 67 0.94 -5.95 13.16
C PHE A 67 0.41 -4.52 13.10
N LEU A 68 1.05 -3.57 13.81
CA LEU A 68 0.64 -2.16 13.80
C LEU A 68 0.71 -1.57 12.39
N PHE A 69 1.76 -1.88 11.63
CA PHE A 69 1.89 -1.45 10.24
C PHE A 69 0.79 -2.03 9.34
N THR A 70 0.46 -3.32 9.53
CA THR A 70 -0.63 -4.00 8.80
C THR A 70 -1.99 -3.38 9.10
N VAL A 71 -2.26 -3.06 10.37
CA VAL A 71 -3.51 -2.39 10.79
C VAL A 71 -3.60 -0.99 10.19
N GLN A 72 -2.53 -0.21 10.25
CA GLN A 72 -2.46 1.12 9.62
C GLN A 72 -2.73 1.04 8.11
N GLY A 73 -2.07 0.11 7.41
CA GLY A 73 -2.27 -0.12 5.99
C GLY A 73 -3.70 -0.58 5.64
N SER A 74 -4.29 -1.44 6.48
CA SER A 74 -5.66 -1.94 6.29
C SER A 74 -6.69 -0.83 6.47
N ILE A 75 -6.53 0.03 7.47
CA ILE A 75 -7.39 1.20 7.68
C ILE A 75 -7.28 2.16 6.50
N GLY A 76 -6.05 2.49 6.07
CA GLY A 76 -5.82 3.36 4.91
C GLY A 76 -6.46 2.81 3.63
N THR A 77 -6.32 1.50 3.40
CA THR A 77 -6.96 0.81 2.27
C THR A 77 -8.48 0.89 2.35
N GLY A 78 -9.06 0.68 3.54
CA GLY A 78 -10.51 0.79 3.75
C GLY A 78 -11.05 2.18 3.45
N ILE A 79 -10.34 3.24 3.87
CA ILE A 79 -10.72 4.63 3.58
C ILE A 79 -10.70 4.90 2.07
N ILE A 80 -9.63 4.50 1.37
CA ILE A 80 -9.50 4.69 -0.09
C ILE A 80 -10.62 3.93 -0.81
N ALA A 81 -10.86 2.67 -0.45
CA ALA A 81 -11.91 1.85 -1.05
C ALA A 81 -13.30 2.47 -0.85
N TYR A 82 -13.58 3.00 0.35
CA TYR A 82 -14.84 3.69 0.63
C TYR A 82 -15.04 4.93 -0.24
N ILE A 83 -14.01 5.77 -0.39
CA ILE A 83 -14.07 6.99 -1.22
C ILE A 83 -14.35 6.62 -2.69
N ILE A 84 -13.62 5.65 -3.22
CA ILE A 84 -13.80 5.17 -4.60
C ILE A 84 -15.22 4.60 -4.79
N GLY A 85 -15.68 3.78 -3.84
CA GLY A 85 -17.02 3.19 -3.86
C GLY A 85 -18.14 4.24 -3.83
N ASN A 86 -18.04 5.21 -2.93
CA ASN A 86 -19.00 6.31 -2.81
C ASN A 86 -19.02 7.17 -4.09
N ALA A 87 -17.86 7.51 -4.64
CA ALA A 87 -17.76 8.26 -5.90
C ALA A 87 -18.39 7.49 -7.07
N HIS A 88 -18.19 6.18 -7.15
CA HIS A 88 -18.81 5.33 -8.15
C HIS A 88 -20.34 5.29 -8.01
N GLY A 89 -20.85 5.09 -6.79
CA GLY A 89 -22.29 5.08 -6.51
C GLY A 89 -22.98 6.39 -6.89
N LYS A 90 -22.40 7.54 -6.54
CA LYS A 90 -22.91 8.87 -6.91
C LYS A 90 -22.93 9.10 -8.42
N ARG A 91 -21.98 8.55 -9.17
CA ARG A 91 -21.97 8.64 -10.64
C ARG A 91 -23.10 7.81 -11.25
N LYS A 92 -23.32 6.59 -10.76
CA LYS A 92 -24.40 5.71 -11.22
C LYS A 92 -25.78 6.34 -10.99
N ALA A 93 -26.04 6.83 -9.78
CA ALA A 93 -27.32 7.50 -9.45
C ALA A 93 -27.59 8.74 -10.33
N ARG A 94 -26.55 9.53 -10.64
CA ARG A 94 -26.68 10.67 -11.56
C ARG A 94 -27.02 10.25 -13.00
N GLN A 95 -26.44 9.16 -13.48
CA GLN A 95 -26.73 8.64 -14.81
C GLN A 95 -28.17 8.11 -14.91
N GLU A 96 -28.66 7.43 -13.86
CA GLU A 96 -30.03 6.94 -13.78
C GLU A 96 -31.06 8.09 -13.78
N MET A 97 -30.82 9.15 -13.01
CA MET A 97 -31.67 10.35 -13.02
C MET A 97 -31.66 11.09 -14.38
N GLN A 98 -30.51 11.14 -15.07
CA GLN A 98 -30.42 11.76 -16.40
C GLN A 98 -31.16 10.93 -17.46
N ALA A 99 -31.09 9.60 -17.37
CA ALA A 99 -31.80 8.72 -18.29
C ALA A 99 -33.33 8.84 -18.13
N GLN A 100 -33.84 8.97 -16.90
CA GLN A 100 -35.27 9.19 -16.64
C GLN A 100 -35.76 10.54 -17.21
N LYS A 101 -34.99 11.61 -17.00
CA LYS A 101 -35.30 12.94 -17.57
C LYS A 101 -35.28 13.02 -19.10
N HIS A 102 -34.67 12.05 -19.78
CA HIS A 102 -34.62 12.01 -21.25
C HIS A 102 -35.73 11.14 -21.85
N GLN A 103 -36.46 10.41 -21.00
CA GLN A 103 -37.61 9.58 -21.38
C GLN A 103 -38.95 10.28 -21.14
N GLU A 104 -38.96 11.32 -20.30
CA GLU A 104 -40.06 12.29 -20.14
C GLU A 104 -39.96 13.42 -21.19
#